data_AF-A0A4Q3C6B8-F1
#
_entry.id   AF-A0A4Q3C6B8-F1
#
_cell.length_a   1.000
_cell.length_b   1.000
_cell.length_c   1.000
_cell.angle_alpha   90.00
_cell.angle_beta   90.00
_cell.angle_gamma   90.00
#
_symmetry.space_group_name_H-M   'P 1'
#
loop_
_entity.id
_entity.type
_entity.pdbx_description
1 polymer ?
#
loop_
_entity_poly.entity_id
_entity_poly.type
_entity_poly.pdbx_seq_one_letter_code
_entity_poly.pdbx_strand_id
1 'polypeptide(L)'
;MRVSVGPATAQNTGHGNDTLAGIENLFGSSFDDELSGNSSANYLHGFDGGNDLLEGMGGDDVLEVQRSSSSGAAAITMLGGGGSDILRYTGNGASDSATLSGGGGSSDTIEATGLLNGTITTSSGNDRASIDTMVGQYVITMGSGGDVLALQSTGGGFRAVNAINLTDFDPAEGDRIDLSAWIAGGALQNYTRGNPFLTGHLQLAQAGPHTLLQVDRDGGSDNFVTLLTFQNVTATAFTAASLGGFPPHVEGQGPLD
;
A
#
# COMPACT_ATOMS: atom_id res chain seq x y z
N MET A 1 -23.15 6.98 -8.78
CA MET A 1 -23.57 7.08 -10.20
C MET A 1 -22.76 6.08 -11.02
N ARG A 2 -23.08 5.80 -12.30
CA ARG A 2 -22.25 4.91 -13.13
C ARG A 2 -21.82 5.63 -14.41
N VAL A 3 -20.52 5.83 -14.58
CA VAL A 3 -19.93 6.56 -15.70
C VAL A 3 -18.82 5.72 -16.32
N SER A 4 -18.73 5.69 -17.64
CA SER A 4 -17.65 5.00 -18.33
C SER A 4 -17.14 5.83 -19.49
N VAL A 5 -15.83 5.80 -19.76
CA VAL A 5 -15.27 6.52 -20.90
C VAL A 5 -15.57 5.77 -22.20
N GLY A 6 -16.01 6.50 -23.24
CA GLY A 6 -16.09 5.98 -24.61
C GLY A 6 -17.36 5.25 -25.07
N PRO A 7 -18.45 5.06 -24.29
CA PRO A 7 -19.66 4.55 -24.89
C PRO A 7 -20.29 5.62 -25.78
N ALA A 8 -20.48 5.30 -27.06
CA ALA A 8 -21.31 6.07 -27.98
C ALA A 8 -22.82 5.93 -27.68
N THR A 9 -23.17 5.61 -26.43
CA THR A 9 -24.54 5.39 -25.93
C THR A 9 -24.73 6.19 -24.65
N ALA A 10 -25.95 6.70 -24.44
CA ALA A 10 -26.23 7.55 -23.30
C ALA A 10 -26.12 6.81 -21.95
N GLN A 11 -25.48 7.43 -20.97
CA GLN A 11 -25.20 6.93 -19.62
C GLN A 11 -25.87 7.81 -18.57
N ASN A 12 -26.38 7.21 -17.49
CA ASN A 12 -26.95 7.98 -16.39
C ASN A 12 -25.85 8.52 -15.45
N THR A 13 -25.49 9.79 -15.65
CA THR A 13 -24.43 10.51 -14.90
C THR A 13 -24.94 11.12 -13.59
N GLY A 14 -26.14 10.75 -13.12
CA GLY A 14 -26.79 11.42 -11.99
C GLY A 14 -27.39 12.79 -12.32
N HIS A 15 -27.13 13.33 -13.52
CA HIS A 15 -27.70 14.59 -14.02
C HIS A 15 -28.48 14.43 -15.33
N GLY A 16 -28.83 13.20 -15.69
CA GLY A 16 -29.50 12.88 -16.95
C GLY A 16 -28.79 11.74 -17.66
N ASN A 17 -29.15 11.53 -18.93
CA ASN A 17 -28.49 10.56 -19.79
C ASN A 17 -27.54 11.29 -20.74
N ASP A 18 -26.23 11.13 -20.54
CA ASP A 18 -25.18 11.80 -21.32
C ASP A 18 -24.41 10.81 -22.20
N THR A 19 -23.98 11.24 -23.38
CA THR A 19 -23.06 10.45 -24.22
C THR A 19 -21.67 11.07 -24.09
N LEU A 20 -20.73 10.32 -23.52
CA LEU A 20 -19.37 10.79 -23.25
C LEU A 20 -18.40 10.12 -24.22
N ALA A 21 -17.79 10.92 -25.10
CA ALA A 21 -16.79 10.46 -26.06
C ALA A 21 -15.54 11.35 -26.00
N GLY A 22 -14.36 10.73 -25.98
CA GLY A 22 -13.07 11.44 -25.89
C GLY A 22 -12.87 12.18 -24.56
N ILE A 23 -13.26 11.56 -23.44
CA ILE A 23 -13.12 12.11 -22.10
C ILE A 23 -12.05 11.31 -21.37
N GLU A 24 -10.91 11.92 -21.05
CA GLU A 24 -9.81 11.23 -20.38
C GLU A 24 -9.92 11.30 -18.84
N ASN A 25 -10.79 12.16 -18.30
CA ASN A 25 -10.91 12.41 -16.87
C ASN A 25 -12.35 12.18 -16.38
N LEU A 26 -12.55 11.23 -15.46
CA LEU A 26 -13.82 11.02 -14.78
C LEU A 26 -13.70 11.46 -13.32
N PHE A 27 -14.67 12.28 -12.90
CA PHE A 27 -14.83 12.70 -11.52
C PHE A 27 -16.15 12.15 -10.99
N GLY A 28 -16.07 11.48 -9.86
CA GLY A 28 -17.19 11.04 -9.05
C GLY A 28 -17.87 12.20 -8.33
N SER A 29 -18.68 11.83 -7.37
CA SER A 29 -19.54 12.64 -6.54
C SER A 29 -19.26 12.32 -5.07
N SER A 30 -20.08 12.82 -4.15
CA SER A 30 -19.97 12.45 -2.72
C SER A 30 -20.77 11.18 -2.35
N PHE A 31 -21.21 10.42 -3.35
CA PHE A 31 -22.06 9.24 -3.22
C PHE A 31 -21.41 8.06 -3.92
N ASP A 32 -21.95 6.86 -3.72
CA ASP A 32 -21.44 5.63 -4.33
C ASP A 32 -21.30 5.77 -5.86
N ASP A 33 -20.08 5.72 -6.37
CA ASP A 33 -19.76 5.85 -7.80
C ASP A 33 -19.11 4.60 -8.40
N GLU A 34 -19.46 4.32 -9.66
CA GLU A 34 -18.85 3.32 -10.53
C GLU A 34 -18.25 4.07 -11.72
N LEU A 35 -16.93 4.24 -11.72
CA LEU A 35 -16.17 4.96 -12.73
C LEU A 35 -15.31 3.96 -13.49
N SER A 36 -15.47 3.90 -14.81
CA SER A 36 -14.69 2.99 -15.66
C SER A 36 -13.99 3.76 -16.78
N GLY A 37 -12.70 3.51 -16.95
CA GLY A 37 -11.86 4.02 -18.01
C GLY A 37 -12.07 3.28 -19.34
N ASN A 38 -11.04 3.28 -20.18
CA ASN A 38 -11.00 2.59 -21.47
C ASN A 38 -9.62 1.94 -21.68
N SER A 39 -9.13 1.85 -22.92
CA SER A 39 -7.82 1.24 -23.23
C SER A 39 -6.68 2.25 -23.38
N SER A 40 -6.96 3.51 -23.04
CA SER A 40 -6.04 4.65 -23.07
C SER A 40 -5.95 5.23 -21.67
N ALA A 41 -4.84 5.89 -21.37
CA ALA A 41 -4.62 6.56 -20.08
C ALA A 41 -5.80 7.44 -19.64
N ASN A 42 -6.29 7.19 -18.44
CA ASN A 42 -7.41 7.89 -17.82
C ASN A 42 -7.05 8.36 -16.41
N TYR A 43 -7.71 9.44 -15.99
CA TYR A 43 -7.70 9.90 -14.61
C TYR A 43 -9.10 9.70 -14.02
N LEU A 44 -9.20 8.86 -13.00
CA LEU A 44 -10.46 8.57 -12.30
C LEU A 44 -10.35 9.07 -10.86
N HIS A 45 -11.28 9.93 -10.43
CA HIS A 45 -11.28 10.46 -9.07
C HIS A 45 -12.64 10.22 -8.40
N GLY A 46 -12.68 9.36 -7.38
CA GLY A 46 -13.91 8.98 -6.66
C GLY A 46 -14.50 10.07 -5.76
N PHE A 47 -13.74 11.13 -5.46
CA PHE A 47 -14.14 12.22 -4.56
C PHE A 47 -14.39 11.77 -3.10
N ASP A 48 -15.01 12.65 -2.31
CA ASP A 48 -15.22 12.48 -0.86
C ASP A 48 -16.59 11.87 -0.54
N GLY A 49 -16.60 10.62 -0.09
CA GLY A 49 -17.79 9.89 0.38
C GLY A 49 -18.24 8.76 -0.55
N GLY A 50 -19.16 7.92 -0.07
CA GLY A 50 -19.71 6.82 -0.85
C GLY A 50 -18.81 5.59 -0.97
N ASN A 51 -19.39 4.47 -1.41
CA ASN A 51 -18.67 3.28 -1.83
C ASN A 51 -18.31 3.40 -3.30
N ASP A 52 -17.03 3.53 -3.61
CA ASP A 52 -16.57 3.78 -4.97
C ASP A 52 -15.89 2.57 -5.58
N LEU A 53 -16.21 2.33 -6.85
CA LEU A 53 -15.51 1.42 -7.76
C LEU A 53 -14.89 2.24 -8.88
N LEU A 54 -13.56 2.24 -8.95
CA LEU A 54 -12.78 2.85 -10.02
C LEU A 54 -12.04 1.74 -10.79
N GLU A 55 -12.25 1.67 -12.09
CA GLU A 55 -11.63 0.68 -12.99
C GLU A 55 -10.92 1.40 -14.14
N GLY A 56 -9.59 1.43 -14.16
CA GLY A 56 -8.80 2.05 -15.25
C GLY A 56 -8.95 1.30 -16.58
N MET A 57 -9.00 -0.04 -16.48
CA MET A 57 -9.15 -1.01 -17.57
C MET A 57 -7.84 -1.27 -18.31
N GLY A 58 -7.40 -0.38 -19.19
CA GLY A 58 -6.13 -0.55 -19.89
C GLY A 58 -5.48 0.79 -20.23
N GLY A 59 -4.16 0.78 -20.37
CA GLY A 59 -3.39 2.02 -20.47
C GLY A 59 -2.78 2.38 -19.11
N ASP A 60 -2.02 3.47 -19.06
CA ASP A 60 -1.38 3.90 -17.82
C ASP A 60 -2.32 4.89 -17.11
N ASP A 61 -3.02 4.41 -16.09
CA ASP A 61 -4.11 5.14 -15.43
C ASP A 61 -3.69 5.76 -14.09
N VAL A 62 -4.45 6.79 -13.68
CA VAL A 62 -4.34 7.38 -12.35
C VAL A 62 -5.70 7.32 -11.67
N LEU A 63 -5.79 6.52 -10.60
CA LEU A 63 -7.00 6.36 -9.79
C LEU A 63 -6.78 7.03 -8.43
N GLU A 64 -7.68 7.92 -8.04
CA GLU A 64 -7.56 8.69 -6.80
C GLU A 64 -8.85 8.69 -5.98
N VAL A 65 -8.70 8.48 -4.67
CA VAL A 65 -9.78 8.66 -3.68
C VAL A 65 -9.24 9.45 -2.50
N GLN A 66 -9.92 10.54 -2.16
CA GLN A 66 -9.57 11.42 -1.04
C GLN A 66 -10.71 11.45 -0.03
N ARG A 67 -10.40 11.21 1.24
CA ARG A 67 -11.38 11.06 2.32
C ARG A 67 -11.10 11.98 3.49
N SER A 68 -12.12 12.73 3.87
CA SER A 68 -12.10 13.58 5.05
C SER A 68 -12.51 12.82 6.31
N SER A 69 -12.34 13.44 7.49
CA SER A 69 -12.81 12.85 8.75
C SER A 69 -14.33 12.84 8.87
N SER A 70 -15.02 13.57 8.00
CA SER A 70 -16.49 13.65 7.95
C SER A 70 -17.13 12.63 7.01
N SER A 71 -16.34 11.95 6.19
CA SER A 71 -16.81 10.89 5.32
C SER A 71 -17.29 9.71 6.17
N GLY A 72 -18.46 9.17 5.86
CA GLY A 72 -18.88 7.90 6.42
C GLY A 72 -17.91 6.80 6.00
N ALA A 73 -17.76 5.77 6.84
CA ALA A 73 -16.98 4.59 6.47
C ALA A 73 -17.51 3.99 5.17
N ALA A 74 -16.60 3.67 4.25
CA ALA A 74 -16.92 3.13 2.95
C ALA A 74 -16.04 1.95 2.55
N ALA A 75 -16.53 1.20 1.56
CA ALA A 75 -15.76 0.20 0.84
C ALA A 75 -15.33 0.77 -0.52
N ILE A 76 -14.02 0.83 -0.74
CA ILE A 76 -13.41 1.36 -1.96
C ILE A 76 -12.77 0.23 -2.75
N THR A 77 -12.95 0.23 -4.06
CA THR A 77 -12.25 -0.66 -4.97
C THR A 77 -11.59 0.17 -6.07
N MET A 78 -10.27 0.09 -6.17
CA MET A 78 -9.50 0.68 -7.26
C MET A 78 -8.77 -0.43 -8.01
N LEU A 79 -9.06 -0.58 -9.29
CA LEU A 79 -8.46 -1.56 -10.19
C LEU A 79 -7.78 -0.79 -11.33
N GLY A 80 -6.45 -0.79 -11.39
CA GLY A 80 -5.71 -0.15 -12.48
C GLY A 80 -6.02 -0.82 -13.80
N GLY A 81 -5.69 -2.10 -13.92
CA GLY A 81 -6.10 -2.92 -15.06
C GLY A 81 -4.89 -3.50 -15.77
N GLY A 82 -4.50 -2.96 -16.90
CA GLY A 82 -3.23 -3.32 -17.53
C GLY A 82 -2.55 -2.08 -18.08
N GLY A 83 -1.23 -2.01 -17.99
CA GLY A 83 -0.52 -0.74 -18.08
C GLY A 83 0.00 -0.33 -16.71
N SER A 84 0.89 0.66 -16.67
CA SER A 84 1.55 1.07 -15.44
C SER A 84 0.71 2.09 -14.71
N ASP A 85 0.05 1.65 -13.65
CA ASP A 85 -0.99 2.40 -12.98
C ASP A 85 -0.51 3.08 -11.71
N ILE A 86 -1.18 4.19 -11.35
CA ILE A 86 -1.00 4.83 -10.06
C ILE A 86 -2.32 4.91 -9.31
N LEU A 87 -2.41 4.17 -8.20
CA LEU A 87 -3.58 4.16 -7.32
C LEU A 87 -3.25 4.92 -6.04
N ARG A 88 -4.05 5.93 -5.70
CA ARG A 88 -3.86 6.76 -4.51
C ARG A 88 -5.12 6.80 -3.65
N TYR A 89 -5.00 6.26 -2.44
CA TYR A 89 -5.97 6.49 -1.38
C TYR A 89 -5.36 7.44 -0.33
N THR A 90 -6.03 8.56 -0.07
CA THR A 90 -5.65 9.49 1.01
C THR A 90 -6.81 9.73 1.96
N GLY A 91 -6.68 9.26 3.20
CA GLY A 91 -7.64 9.50 4.27
C GLY A 91 -7.09 10.41 5.36
N ASN A 92 -7.92 11.28 5.90
CA ASN A 92 -7.64 12.05 7.11
C ASN A 92 -8.68 11.71 8.19
N GLY A 93 -8.43 10.66 8.96
CA GLY A 93 -9.37 10.18 9.98
C GLY A 93 -10.57 9.41 9.42
N ALA A 94 -10.50 9.00 8.15
CA ALA A 94 -11.47 8.11 7.53
C ALA A 94 -11.40 6.69 8.12
N SER A 95 -12.49 5.93 8.01
CA SER A 95 -12.60 4.56 8.53
C SER A 95 -12.83 3.54 7.42
N ASP A 96 -12.32 3.84 6.22
CA ASP A 96 -12.63 3.07 5.03
C ASP A 96 -11.85 1.75 4.98
N SER A 97 -12.45 0.80 4.28
CA SER A 97 -11.76 -0.37 3.77
C SER A 97 -11.54 -0.23 2.27
N ALA A 98 -10.36 -0.56 1.76
CA ALA A 98 -10.08 -0.50 0.34
C ALA A 98 -9.44 -1.78 -0.21
N THR A 99 -9.83 -2.16 -1.42
CA THR A 99 -9.11 -3.11 -2.27
C THR A 99 -8.41 -2.33 -3.38
N LEU A 100 -7.09 -2.38 -3.40
CA LEU A 100 -6.24 -1.64 -4.34
C LEU A 100 -5.48 -2.66 -5.18
N SER A 101 -5.78 -2.74 -6.48
CA SER A 101 -5.12 -3.65 -7.41
C SER A 101 -4.48 -2.87 -8.53
N GLY A 102 -3.17 -2.98 -8.69
CA GLY A 102 -2.45 -2.45 -9.85
C GLY A 102 -2.96 -3.11 -11.13
N GLY A 103 -3.14 -4.42 -11.11
CA GLY A 103 -3.63 -5.15 -12.28
C GLY A 103 -2.49 -5.95 -12.89
N GLY A 104 -2.55 -6.32 -14.17
CA GLY A 104 -1.61 -7.26 -14.77
C GLY A 104 -0.59 -6.61 -15.71
N GLY A 105 0.65 -7.12 -15.68
CA GLY A 105 1.62 -7.03 -16.78
C GLY A 105 2.55 -5.81 -16.80
N SER A 106 2.65 -5.05 -15.72
CA SER A 106 3.34 -3.74 -15.69
C SER A 106 3.70 -3.33 -14.27
N SER A 107 4.64 -2.39 -14.16
CA SER A 107 5.02 -1.82 -12.86
C SER A 107 3.98 -0.81 -12.38
N ASP A 108 3.42 -1.06 -11.21
CA ASP A 108 2.38 -0.24 -10.60
C ASP A 108 2.87 0.50 -9.35
N THR A 109 2.24 1.64 -9.05
CA THR A 109 2.46 2.39 -7.82
C THR A 109 1.17 2.53 -7.03
N ILE A 110 1.15 2.01 -5.81
CA ILE A 110 0.00 2.10 -4.91
C ILE A 110 0.40 2.90 -3.67
N GLU A 111 -0.33 3.97 -3.39
CA GLU A 111 -0.13 4.83 -2.22
C GLU A 111 -1.40 4.80 -1.37
N ALA A 112 -1.29 4.32 -0.12
CA ALA A 112 -2.39 4.28 0.84
C ALA A 112 -2.00 4.97 2.16
N THR A 113 -2.49 6.20 2.33
CA THR A 113 -2.31 6.98 3.56
C THR A 113 -3.66 7.14 4.25
N GLY A 114 -3.71 6.93 5.56
CA GLY A 114 -4.91 7.08 6.39
C GLY A 114 -6.01 6.05 6.12
N LEU A 115 -5.67 4.93 5.47
CA LEU A 115 -6.59 3.82 5.23
C LEU A 115 -6.70 2.96 6.48
N LEU A 116 -7.91 2.59 6.90
CA LEU A 116 -8.10 1.77 8.09
C LEU A 116 -7.89 0.28 7.80
N ASN A 117 -8.38 -0.22 6.66
CA ASN A 117 -8.17 -1.61 6.23
C ASN A 117 -7.85 -1.66 4.74
N GLY A 118 -6.73 -2.27 4.36
CA GLY A 118 -6.30 -2.36 2.96
C GLY A 118 -6.00 -3.79 2.52
N THR A 119 -6.51 -4.16 1.35
CA THR A 119 -6.01 -5.29 0.56
C THR A 119 -5.29 -4.72 -0.65
N ILE A 120 -4.00 -4.99 -0.79
CA ILE A 120 -3.16 -4.45 -1.87
C ILE A 120 -2.63 -5.60 -2.73
N THR A 121 -2.76 -5.48 -4.06
CA THR A 121 -2.21 -6.45 -5.02
C THR A 121 -1.58 -5.74 -6.22
N THR A 122 -0.38 -6.12 -6.63
CA THR A 122 0.29 -5.50 -7.82
C THR A 122 0.61 -6.51 -8.93
N SER A 123 0.80 -7.78 -8.57
CA SER A 123 0.76 -8.96 -9.46
C SER A 123 2.02 -9.26 -10.28
N SER A 124 2.44 -8.47 -11.26
CA SER A 124 3.63 -8.79 -12.05
C SER A 124 4.28 -7.51 -12.54
N GLY A 125 5.56 -7.33 -12.28
CA GLY A 125 6.24 -6.07 -12.55
C GLY A 125 7.27 -5.82 -11.46
N ASN A 126 7.94 -4.68 -11.51
CA ASN A 126 8.64 -4.19 -10.33
C ASN A 126 7.78 -3.11 -9.72
N ASP A 127 7.04 -3.44 -8.68
CA ASP A 127 5.97 -2.64 -8.15
C ASP A 127 6.39 -1.87 -6.90
N ARG A 128 5.63 -0.83 -6.59
CA ARG A 128 5.81 -0.07 -5.35
C ARG A 128 4.48 0.12 -4.63
N ALA A 129 4.39 -0.41 -3.42
CA ALA A 129 3.32 -0.09 -2.48
C ALA A 129 3.88 0.81 -1.37
N SER A 130 3.21 1.92 -1.06
CA SER A 130 3.55 2.82 0.05
C SER A 130 2.37 2.92 1.00
N ILE A 131 2.59 2.57 2.26
CA ILE A 131 1.56 2.60 3.31
C ILE A 131 2.01 3.36 4.53
N ASP A 132 1.09 4.03 5.22
CA ASP A 132 1.37 4.51 6.57
C ASP A 132 1.14 3.43 7.65
N THR A 133 1.86 3.58 8.77
CA THR A 133 1.72 2.70 9.95
C THR A 133 0.93 3.37 11.08
N MET A 134 0.11 4.38 10.76
CA MET A 134 -0.55 5.21 11.76
C MET A 134 -1.89 4.66 12.20
N VAL A 135 -2.64 3.97 11.34
CA VAL A 135 -3.98 3.47 11.65
C VAL A 135 -4.30 2.13 10.99
N GLY A 136 -3.74 1.85 9.82
CA GLY A 136 -4.23 0.78 8.94
C GLY A 136 -3.80 -0.63 9.29
N GLN A 137 -4.67 -1.59 8.96
CA GLN A 137 -4.36 -3.02 8.84
C GLN A 137 -4.30 -3.39 7.36
N TYR A 138 -3.28 -4.15 6.96
CA TYR A 138 -3.02 -4.42 5.54
C TYR A 138 -2.74 -5.90 5.29
N VAL A 139 -3.33 -6.43 4.23
CA VAL A 139 -2.91 -7.67 3.57
C VAL A 139 -2.37 -7.29 2.20
N ILE A 140 -1.13 -7.67 1.91
CA ILE A 140 -0.40 -7.22 0.72
C ILE A 140 0.16 -8.43 -0.03
N THR A 141 -0.02 -8.43 -1.34
CA THR A 141 0.48 -9.44 -2.28
C THR A 141 1.15 -8.71 -3.44
N MET A 142 2.47 -8.70 -3.53
CA MET A 142 3.18 -7.90 -4.56
C MET A 142 3.30 -8.67 -5.89
N GLY A 143 3.28 -10.00 -5.85
CA GLY A 143 3.32 -10.86 -7.00
C GLY A 143 4.76 -11.13 -7.45
N SER A 144 4.99 -11.17 -8.76
CA SER A 144 6.30 -11.51 -9.32
C SER A 144 7.11 -10.28 -9.71
N GLY A 145 8.41 -10.30 -9.40
CA GLY A 145 9.36 -9.25 -9.74
C GLY A 145 10.06 -8.68 -8.52
N GLY A 146 10.82 -7.60 -8.71
CA GLY A 146 11.61 -6.99 -7.64
C GLY A 146 10.86 -5.85 -6.98
N ASP A 147 9.98 -6.17 -6.04
CA ASP A 147 8.98 -5.25 -5.52
C ASP A 147 9.46 -4.44 -4.30
N VAL A 148 8.78 -3.32 -4.04
CA VAL A 148 9.09 -2.47 -2.89
C VAL A 148 7.85 -2.14 -2.07
N LEU A 149 7.83 -2.59 -0.82
CA LEU A 149 6.91 -2.11 0.20
C LEU A 149 7.58 -1.01 1.02
N ALA A 150 7.14 0.23 0.83
CA ALA A 150 7.59 1.39 1.57
C ALA A 150 6.66 1.68 2.76
N LEU A 151 7.26 1.84 3.93
CA LEU A 151 6.53 2.24 5.14
C LEU A 151 6.69 3.73 5.39
N GLN A 152 5.63 4.36 5.86
CA GLN A 152 5.58 5.78 6.20
C GLN A 152 5.09 5.99 7.63
N SER A 153 5.63 7.03 8.27
CA SER A 153 5.19 7.52 9.58
C SER A 153 5.21 9.04 9.56
N THR A 154 4.20 9.67 10.12
CA THR A 154 4.10 11.13 10.25
C THR A 154 4.15 11.52 11.72
N GLY A 155 5.06 12.43 12.08
CA GLY A 155 5.17 12.98 13.44
C GLY A 155 5.46 11.94 14.52
N GLY A 156 6.15 10.85 14.18
CA GLY A 156 6.44 9.71 15.06
C GLY A 156 5.23 8.83 15.36
N GLY A 157 4.15 8.98 14.58
CA GLY A 157 2.95 8.16 14.66
C GLY A 157 3.26 6.69 14.37
N PHE A 158 2.97 5.83 15.34
CA PHE A 158 3.19 4.39 15.24
C PHE A 158 2.09 3.67 16.02
N ARG A 159 1.03 3.24 15.32
CA ARG A 159 -0.09 2.52 15.96
C ARG A 159 -0.34 1.13 15.36
N ALA A 160 0.04 0.91 14.11
CA ALA A 160 -0.18 -0.33 13.40
C ALA A 160 0.83 -1.42 13.83
N VAL A 161 0.57 -2.06 14.98
CA VAL A 161 1.31 -3.23 15.48
C VAL A 161 0.54 -4.51 15.18
N ASN A 162 1.24 -5.55 14.72
CA ASN A 162 0.67 -6.80 14.21
C ASN A 162 -0.32 -6.60 13.05
N ALA A 163 -0.17 -5.50 12.30
CA ALA A 163 -1.19 -4.99 11.41
C ALA A 163 -0.89 -5.23 9.92
N ILE A 164 0.36 -5.51 9.56
CA ILE A 164 0.76 -5.70 8.17
C ILE A 164 1.11 -7.16 7.92
N ASN A 165 0.46 -7.76 6.93
CA ASN A 165 0.66 -9.13 6.51
C ASN A 165 1.05 -9.17 5.03
N LEU A 166 2.30 -9.52 4.74
CA LEU A 166 2.84 -9.61 3.37
C LEU A 166 2.91 -11.09 2.97
N THR A 167 2.16 -11.46 1.94
CA THR A 167 1.80 -12.86 1.68
C THR A 167 2.81 -13.64 0.84
N ASP A 168 3.66 -12.94 0.10
CA ASP A 168 4.43 -13.50 -1.02
C ASP A 168 5.83 -12.87 -1.20
N PHE A 169 6.35 -12.22 -0.15
CA PHE A 169 7.69 -11.61 -0.20
C PHE A 169 8.77 -12.61 -0.63
N ASP A 170 9.49 -12.30 -1.70
CA ASP A 170 10.58 -13.12 -2.22
C ASP A 170 11.90 -12.31 -2.39
N PRO A 171 12.85 -12.46 -1.45
CA PRO A 171 14.19 -11.88 -1.58
C PRO A 171 14.94 -12.29 -2.86
N ALA A 172 14.63 -13.47 -3.43
CA ALA A 172 15.30 -13.99 -4.62
C ALA A 172 14.81 -13.29 -5.90
N GLU A 173 13.57 -12.82 -5.93
CA GLU A 173 13.04 -11.98 -7.02
C GLU A 173 13.47 -10.52 -6.87
N GLY A 174 13.91 -10.14 -5.66
CA GLY A 174 14.53 -8.86 -5.38
C GLY A 174 13.66 -7.93 -4.55
N ASP A 175 12.67 -8.48 -3.84
CA ASP A 175 11.77 -7.72 -2.98
C ASP A 175 12.48 -7.01 -1.83
N ARG A 176 11.95 -5.83 -1.49
CA ARG A 176 12.54 -4.94 -0.49
C ARG A 176 11.48 -4.29 0.37
N ILE A 177 11.82 -4.13 1.65
CA ILE A 177 11.13 -3.22 2.56
C ILE A 177 11.93 -1.92 2.65
N ASP A 178 11.28 -0.81 2.30
CA ASP A 178 11.84 0.54 2.41
C ASP A 178 11.35 1.19 3.71
N LEU A 179 12.26 1.31 4.67
CA LEU A 179 12.02 1.90 5.99
C LEU A 179 12.47 3.36 6.09
N SER A 180 12.98 3.95 5.01
CA SER A 180 13.65 5.26 5.05
C SER A 180 12.73 6.37 5.55
N ALA A 181 11.55 6.51 4.94
CA ALA A 181 10.54 7.50 5.30
C ALA A 181 9.95 7.23 6.69
N TRP A 182 9.76 5.95 7.04
CA TRP A 182 9.25 5.55 8.35
C TRP A 182 10.19 5.94 9.50
N ILE A 183 11.50 5.67 9.34
CA ILE A 183 12.53 6.07 10.31
C ILE A 183 12.66 7.59 10.37
N ALA A 184 12.76 8.26 9.22
CA ALA A 184 12.88 9.72 9.14
C ALA A 184 11.63 10.43 9.70
N GLY A 185 10.47 9.78 9.63
CA GLY A 185 9.21 10.23 10.22
C GLY A 185 9.18 10.20 11.75
N GLY A 186 10.21 9.68 12.42
CA GLY A 186 10.34 9.65 13.88
C GLY A 186 9.69 8.41 14.53
N ALA A 187 9.50 7.32 13.77
CA ALA A 187 8.92 6.10 14.34
C ALA A 187 9.80 5.50 15.45
N LEU A 188 11.12 5.64 15.35
CA LEU A 188 12.10 5.20 16.34
C LEU A 188 12.50 6.35 17.29
N GLN A 189 12.36 6.14 18.59
CA GLN A 189 12.75 7.08 19.65
C GLN A 189 14.23 6.91 19.97
N ASN A 190 14.93 8.01 20.30
CA ASN A 190 16.38 8.02 20.59
C ASN A 190 17.29 7.48 19.46
N TYR A 191 16.73 7.07 18.32
CA TYR A 191 17.47 6.70 17.13
C TYR A 191 18.03 7.94 16.43
N THR A 192 19.33 7.91 16.11
CA THR A 192 20.01 9.06 15.47
C THR A 192 20.54 8.71 14.08
N ARG A 193 21.21 7.56 13.95
CA ARG A 193 21.79 7.03 12.71
C ARG A 193 22.28 5.60 12.93
N GLY A 194 22.62 4.91 11.85
CA GLY A 194 23.32 3.63 11.89
C GLY A 194 22.43 2.49 11.39
N ASN A 195 22.73 1.27 11.83
CA ASN A 195 21.90 0.11 11.54
C ASN A 195 20.87 -0.05 12.68
N PRO A 196 19.56 0.13 12.44
CA PRO A 196 18.53 0.00 13.47
C PRO A 196 18.45 -1.40 14.09
N PHE A 197 18.93 -2.44 13.39
CA PHE A 197 19.04 -3.79 13.93
C PHE A 197 20.16 -3.93 14.98
N LEU A 198 21.23 -3.14 14.86
CA LEU A 198 22.34 -3.13 15.83
C LEU A 198 22.10 -2.18 16.99
N THR A 199 21.26 -1.17 16.81
CA THR A 199 20.86 -0.26 17.89
C THR A 199 19.72 -0.82 18.72
N GLY A 200 19.32 -2.08 18.52
CA GLY A 200 18.26 -2.74 19.29
C GLY A 200 16.85 -2.27 18.96
N HIS A 201 16.66 -1.51 17.87
CA HIS A 201 15.35 -0.97 17.52
C HIS A 201 14.55 -1.88 16.60
N LEU A 202 15.23 -2.71 15.81
CA LEU A 202 14.59 -3.69 14.93
C LEU A 202 15.19 -5.06 15.15
N GLN A 203 14.38 -6.10 14.99
CA GLN A 203 14.86 -7.47 14.88
C GLN A 203 13.96 -8.28 13.94
N LEU A 204 14.51 -9.35 13.40
CA LEU A 204 13.73 -10.41 12.78
C LEU A 204 13.50 -11.54 13.79
N ALA A 205 12.30 -12.08 13.87
CA ALA A 205 12.01 -13.26 14.67
C ALA A 205 11.36 -14.34 13.79
N GLN A 206 11.86 -15.58 13.85
CA GLN A 206 11.24 -16.70 13.15
C GLN A 206 10.00 -17.17 13.94
N ALA A 207 8.84 -17.23 13.28
CA ALA A 207 7.58 -17.67 13.87
C ALA A 207 6.94 -18.78 13.01
N GLY A 208 7.30 -20.04 13.28
CA GLY A 208 6.88 -21.17 12.44
C GLY A 208 7.40 -20.98 11.01
N PRO A 209 6.55 -21.06 9.97
CA PRO A 209 6.97 -20.80 8.59
C PRO A 209 7.12 -19.31 8.26
N HIS A 210 6.75 -18.39 9.17
CA HIS A 210 6.75 -16.95 8.94
C HIS A 210 7.97 -16.28 9.55
N THR A 211 8.30 -15.09 9.05
CA THR A 211 9.26 -14.18 9.71
C THR A 211 8.52 -12.93 10.18
N LEU A 212 8.87 -12.44 11.36
CA LEU A 212 8.33 -11.20 11.93
C LEU A 212 9.41 -10.13 11.87
N LEU A 213 9.13 -8.98 11.26
CA LEU A 213 9.89 -7.77 11.54
C LEU A 213 9.30 -7.13 12.78
N GLN A 214 10.08 -7.09 13.85
CA GLN A 214 9.69 -6.53 15.12
C GLN A 214 10.43 -5.24 15.38
N VAL A 215 9.78 -4.34 16.11
CA VAL A 215 10.30 -3.05 16.52
C VAL A 215 10.26 -2.90 18.03
N ASP A 216 11.36 -2.42 18.58
CA ASP A 216 11.42 -1.80 19.88
C ASP A 216 11.68 -0.31 19.66
N ARG A 217 10.72 0.54 20.07
CA ARG A 217 10.75 1.95 19.70
C ARG A 217 11.89 2.71 20.37
N ASP A 218 12.30 2.33 21.57
CA ASP A 218 13.32 3.07 22.32
C ASP A 218 14.73 2.46 22.24
N GLY A 219 14.83 1.26 21.61
CA GLY A 219 16.07 0.54 21.42
C GLY A 219 16.56 -0.25 22.63
N GLY A 220 15.72 -0.43 23.66
CA GLY A 220 16.04 -1.18 24.88
C GLY A 220 16.28 -2.67 24.67
N SER A 221 15.80 -3.22 23.55
CA SER A 221 15.80 -4.65 23.21
C SER A 221 14.99 -5.50 24.20
N ASP A 222 13.92 -4.96 24.75
CA ASP A 222 13.12 -5.59 25.81
C ASP A 222 11.60 -5.59 25.53
N ASN A 223 11.11 -4.74 24.63
CA ASN A 223 9.68 -4.54 24.38
C ASN A 223 9.31 -4.61 22.89
N PHE A 224 9.83 -5.61 22.19
CA PHE A 224 9.55 -5.81 20.77
C PHE A 224 8.07 -6.07 20.49
N VAL A 225 7.54 -5.34 19.52
CA VAL A 225 6.21 -5.56 18.92
C VAL A 225 6.35 -5.86 17.44
N THR A 226 5.53 -6.77 16.90
CA THR A 226 5.56 -7.06 15.46
C THR A 226 5.04 -5.85 14.70
N LEU A 227 5.79 -5.42 13.69
CA LEU A 227 5.37 -4.42 12.72
C LEU A 227 4.77 -5.09 11.48
N LEU A 228 5.49 -6.07 10.94
CA LEU A 228 5.19 -6.73 9.68
C LEU A 228 5.41 -8.23 9.83
N THR A 229 4.46 -9.01 9.31
CA THR A 229 4.60 -10.47 9.16
C THR A 229 4.86 -10.79 7.70
N PHE A 230 5.95 -11.51 7.44
CA PHE A 230 6.26 -12.10 6.14
C PHE A 230 5.80 -13.55 6.14
N GLN A 231 4.81 -13.87 5.32
CA GLN A 231 4.22 -15.19 5.25
C GLN A 231 5.15 -16.16 4.51
N ASN A 232 5.42 -17.32 5.10
CA ASN A 232 6.17 -18.41 4.45
C ASN A 232 7.62 -18.05 4.05
N VAL A 233 8.22 -17.04 4.71
CA VAL A 233 9.62 -16.65 4.50
C VAL A 233 10.43 -17.04 5.73
N THR A 234 11.59 -17.66 5.50
CA THR A 234 12.55 -17.98 6.58
C THR A 234 13.43 -16.77 6.87
N ALA A 235 13.69 -16.46 8.14
CA ALA A 235 14.42 -15.27 8.57
C ALA A 235 15.85 -15.21 8.02
N THR A 236 16.47 -16.37 7.80
CA THR A 236 17.82 -16.48 7.20
C THR A 236 17.87 -16.16 5.71
N ALA A 237 16.72 -15.99 5.05
CA ALA A 237 16.66 -15.56 3.65
C ALA A 237 16.83 -14.04 3.48
N PHE A 238 16.69 -13.26 4.57
CA PHE A 238 16.80 -11.81 4.52
C PHE A 238 18.27 -11.37 4.43
N THR A 239 18.50 -10.37 3.59
CA THR A 239 19.80 -9.70 3.45
C THR A 239 19.65 -8.20 3.71
N ALA A 240 20.78 -7.48 3.75
CA ALA A 240 20.74 -6.03 3.78
C ALA A 240 19.93 -5.44 2.61
N ALA A 241 20.00 -6.04 1.42
CA ALA A 241 19.27 -5.57 0.25
C ALA A 241 17.74 -5.65 0.42
N SER A 242 17.26 -6.64 1.16
CA SER A 242 15.84 -6.86 1.46
C SER A 242 15.27 -5.83 2.44
N LEU A 243 16.12 -5.14 3.21
CA LEU A 243 15.71 -4.30 4.35
C LEU A 243 16.35 -2.91 4.29
N GLY A 244 16.24 -2.25 3.13
CA GLY A 244 16.67 -0.85 2.98
C GLY A 244 18.18 -0.62 3.13
N GLY A 245 19.00 -1.66 2.92
CA GLY A 245 20.45 -1.61 3.09
C GLY A 245 20.94 -1.90 4.51
N PHE A 246 20.06 -2.32 5.42
CA PHE A 246 20.41 -2.64 6.81
C PHE A 246 20.62 -4.15 6.99
N PRO A 247 21.85 -4.62 7.30
CA PRO A 247 22.08 -6.01 7.66
C PRO A 247 21.18 -6.44 8.83
N PRO A 248 20.37 -7.51 8.68
CA PRO A 248 19.42 -7.91 9.71
C PRO A 248 20.09 -8.56 10.92
N HIS A 249 19.40 -8.47 12.06
CA HIS A 249 19.65 -9.27 13.25
C HIS A 249 18.46 -10.20 13.49
N VAL A 250 18.70 -11.50 13.59
CA VAL A 250 17.67 -12.50 13.90
C VAL A 250 17.70 -12.82 15.39
N GLU A 251 16.54 -12.78 16.05
CA GLU A 251 16.38 -13.13 17.46
C GLU A 251 17.03 -14.49 17.77
N GLY A 252 17.87 -14.52 18.80
CA GLY A 252 18.58 -15.73 19.21
C GLY A 252 19.74 -16.15 18.29
N GLN A 253 20.06 -15.35 17.27
CA GLN A 253 21.25 -15.53 16.42
C GLN A 253 22.11 -14.27 16.45
N GLY A 254 23.36 -14.39 15.99
CA GLY A 254 24.21 -13.23 15.75
C GLY A 254 23.74 -12.42 14.53
N PRO A 255 24.36 -11.25 14.24
CA PRO A 255 24.11 -10.50 13.01
C PRO A 255 24.30 -11.41 11.79
N LEU A 256 23.44 -11.27 10.78
CA LEU A 256 23.63 -11.94 9.49
C LEU A 256 24.56 -11.10 8.60
N ASP A 257 25.48 -11.78 7.91
CA ASP A 257 26.52 -11.19 7.06
C ASP A 257 25.97 -10.55 5.77
#